data_AF-A0A916EL17-F1
#
_entry.id   AF-A0A916EL17-F1
#
_cell.length_a   1.000
_cell.length_b   1.000
_cell.length_c   1.000
_cell.angle_alpha   90.00
_cell.angle_beta   90.00
_cell.angle_gamma   90.00
#
_symmetry.space_group_name_H-M   'P 1'
#
loop_
_entity.id
_entity.type
_entity.pdbx_description
1 polymer ?
#
loop_
_entity_poly.entity_id
_entity_poly.type
_entity_poly.pdbx_seq_one_letter_code
_entity_poly.pdbx_strand_id
1 'polypeptide(L)'
;MKQLIQHANIGIQVKKLKKNHVKEQLETRGILKDIDTNKRDLVKELEIALAKDTLAKIPGTQNVIFTHDPYSDERKNSAKDRNKLAILFWPLTCGWALKSAQKYGKKGSGKRISKKVWNLLQEYFLEGNVNKSERHTAESMLARLKKNVEDGVIEEEEVPKLETIRNWISRYTSQHRQELAIVAQASKI
;
A
#
# COMPACT_ATOMS: atom_id res chain seq x y z
N MET A 1 3.53 54.09 -7.62
CA MET A 1 4.34 52.90 -7.27
C MET A 1 3.82 52.30 -5.97
N LYS A 2 3.16 51.14 -6.06
CA LYS A 2 3.15 50.00 -5.12
C LYS A 2 2.33 48.93 -5.85
N GLN A 3 2.98 47.85 -6.26
CA GLN A 3 2.37 46.81 -7.08
C GLN A 3 1.31 46.04 -6.30
N LEU A 4 0.14 45.86 -6.91
CA LEU A 4 -0.93 44.95 -6.49
C LEU A 4 -0.42 43.52 -6.62
N ILE A 5 -0.13 42.86 -5.50
CA ILE A 5 0.17 41.44 -5.51
C ILE A 5 -1.17 40.68 -5.42
N GLN A 6 -1.68 40.28 -6.58
CA GLN A 6 -2.74 39.27 -6.65
C GLN A 6 -2.12 37.91 -6.30
N HIS A 7 -2.16 37.53 -5.03
CA HIS A 7 -1.92 36.15 -4.65
C HIS A 7 -3.22 35.35 -4.77
N ALA A 8 -3.28 34.46 -5.76
CA ALA A 8 -4.20 33.34 -5.78
C ALA A 8 -4.02 32.55 -4.48
N ASN A 9 -4.97 32.70 -3.56
CA ASN A 9 -4.86 32.28 -2.16
C ASN A 9 -5.32 30.83 -1.98
N ILE A 10 -4.64 29.91 -2.67
CA ILE A 10 -4.81 28.47 -2.47
C ILE A 10 -3.50 27.97 -1.86
N GLY A 11 -3.44 27.96 -0.53
CA GLY A 11 -2.34 27.37 0.22
C GLY A 11 -1.50 28.29 1.12
N ILE A 12 -1.95 29.51 1.44
CA ILE A 12 -1.23 30.35 2.40
C ILE A 12 -1.33 29.74 3.80
N GLN A 13 -0.19 29.29 4.34
CA GLN A 13 -0.07 28.86 5.74
C GLN A 13 -0.11 30.08 6.66
N VAL A 14 -1.31 30.53 7.02
CA VAL A 14 -1.54 31.77 7.80
C VAL A 14 -0.69 31.81 9.08
N LYS A 15 -0.49 30.65 9.72
CA LYS A 15 0.32 30.49 10.94
C LYS A 15 1.81 30.82 10.75
N LYS A 16 2.33 30.70 9.53
CA LYS A 16 3.73 30.99 9.18
C LYS A 16 3.95 32.46 8.80
N LEU A 17 2.89 33.26 8.67
CA LEU A 17 3.02 34.68 8.34
C LEU A 17 3.56 35.48 9.53
N LYS A 18 4.38 36.50 9.23
CA LYS A 18 4.84 37.49 10.21
C LYS A 18 3.65 38.36 10.65
N LYS A 19 3.61 38.78 11.92
CA LYS A 19 2.47 39.54 12.52
C LYS A 19 2.07 40.75 11.67
N ASN A 20 3.04 41.49 11.15
CA ASN A 20 2.80 42.69 10.33
C ASN A 20 2.07 42.36 9.01
N HIS A 21 2.40 41.23 8.40
CA HIS A 21 1.75 40.80 7.16
C HIS A 21 0.32 40.28 7.41
N VAL A 22 0.06 39.66 8.56
CA VAL A 22 -1.31 39.32 8.98
C VAL A 22 -2.14 40.59 9.18
N LYS A 23 -1.56 41.64 9.78
CA LYS A 23 -2.22 42.95 9.94
C LYS A 23 -2.53 43.61 8.59
N GLU A 24 -1.56 43.69 7.68
CA GLU A 24 -1.72 44.26 6.34
C GLU A 24 -2.84 43.56 5.54
N GLN A 25 -2.93 42.23 5.65
CA GLN A 25 -4.01 41.45 5.01
C GLN A 25 -5.39 41.70 5.66
N LEU A 26 -5.45 41.96 6.96
CA LEU A 26 -6.70 42.33 7.65
C LEU A 26 -7.12 43.76 7.32
N GLU A 27 -6.17 44.69 7.19
CA GLU A 27 -6.39 46.06 6.73
C GLU A 27 -6.95 46.08 5.30
N THR A 28 -6.37 45.27 4.40
CA THR A 28 -6.83 45.16 3.02
C THR A 28 -8.27 44.63 2.92
N ARG A 29 -8.73 43.84 3.91
CA ARG A 29 -10.11 43.34 4.00
C ARG A 29 -11.05 44.27 4.79
N GLY A 30 -10.55 45.36 5.35
CA GLY A 30 -11.32 46.29 6.19
C GLY A 30 -11.69 45.74 7.58
N ILE A 31 -10.99 44.71 8.08
CA ILE A 31 -11.32 43.98 9.33
C ILE A 31 -10.38 44.37 10.48
N LEU A 32 -9.61 45.45 10.37
CA LEU A 32 -8.61 45.79 11.39
C LEU A 32 -9.25 46.00 12.77
N LYS A 33 -8.92 45.12 13.73
CA LYS A 33 -9.13 45.32 15.17
C LYS A 33 -7.79 45.63 15.83
N ASP A 34 -7.87 46.53 16.79
CA ASP A 34 -6.82 47.23 17.53
C ASP A 34 -5.40 46.65 17.56
N ILE A 35 -4.42 47.57 17.61
CA ILE A 35 -2.98 47.32 17.40
C ILE A 35 -2.41 46.33 18.44
N ASP A 36 -3.04 46.23 19.61
CA ASP A 36 -2.56 45.47 20.77
C ASP A 36 -3.03 43.99 20.83
N THR A 37 -3.74 43.54 19.79
CA THR A 37 -4.23 42.16 19.74
C THR A 37 -3.10 41.14 19.55
N ASN A 38 -3.23 39.99 20.24
CA ASN A 38 -2.26 38.90 20.20
C ASN A 38 -2.22 38.29 18.77
N LYS A 39 -1.02 37.94 18.29
CA LYS A 39 -0.82 37.37 16.94
C LYS A 39 -1.73 36.17 16.67
N ARG A 40 -1.99 35.33 17.68
CA ARG A 40 -2.85 34.15 17.53
C ARG A 40 -4.29 34.51 17.18
N ASP A 41 -4.80 35.60 17.73
CA ASP A 41 -6.20 35.99 17.51
C ASP A 41 -6.37 36.64 16.13
N LEU A 42 -5.40 37.46 15.71
CA LEU A 42 -5.32 37.98 14.33
C LEU A 42 -5.24 36.85 13.29
N VAL A 43 -4.50 35.78 13.59
CA VAL A 43 -4.38 34.61 12.71
C VAL A 43 -5.70 33.85 12.61
N LYS A 44 -6.41 33.63 13.72
CA LYS A 44 -7.73 32.97 13.71
C LYS A 44 -8.75 33.76 12.91
N GLU A 45 -8.76 35.09 13.07
CA GLU A 45 -9.69 35.95 12.36
C GLU A 45 -9.43 35.94 10.85
N LEU A 46 -8.14 35.93 10.44
CA LEU A 46 -7.76 35.81 9.04
C LEU A 46 -8.09 34.43 8.44
N GLU A 47 -7.92 33.34 9.20
CA GLU A 47 -8.32 31.99 8.80
C GLU A 47 -9.84 31.89 8.59
N ILE A 48 -10.63 32.49 9.48
CA ILE A 48 -12.11 32.54 9.37
C ILE A 48 -12.54 33.37 8.15
N ALA A 49 -11.92 34.53 7.92
CA ALA A 49 -12.22 35.36 6.75
C ALA A 49 -11.95 34.62 5.44
N LEU A 50 -10.81 33.92 5.34
CA LEU A 50 -10.47 33.11 4.16
C LEU A 50 -11.45 31.96 3.94
N ALA A 51 -11.91 31.31 5.02
CA ALA A 51 -12.91 30.26 4.93
C ALA A 51 -14.25 30.80 4.39
N LYS A 52 -14.67 31.99 4.85
CA LYS A 52 -15.89 32.67 4.37
C LYS A 52 -15.78 33.07 2.90
N ASP A 53 -14.65 33.64 2.47
CA ASP A 53 -14.40 33.99 1.07
C ASP A 53 -14.45 32.74 0.17
N THR A 54 -13.94 31.61 0.66
CA THR A 54 -13.97 30.32 -0.05
C THR A 54 -15.39 29.80 -0.17
N LEU A 55 -16.19 29.89 0.89
CA LEU A 55 -17.58 29.42 0.91
C LEU A 55 -18.49 30.27 0.00
N ALA A 56 -18.31 31.60 0.01
CA ALA A 56 -19.07 32.52 -0.84
C ALA A 56 -18.77 32.34 -2.34
N LYS A 57 -17.65 31.70 -2.68
CA LYS A 57 -17.22 31.44 -4.06
C LYS A 57 -17.72 30.11 -4.63
N ILE A 58 -18.50 29.34 -3.86
CA ILE A 58 -19.17 28.12 -4.31
C ILE A 58 -20.62 28.49 -4.68
N PRO A 59 -20.95 28.68 -5.97
CA PRO A 59 -22.35 28.80 -6.36
C PRO A 59 -22.97 27.40 -6.33
N GLY A 60 -23.88 27.19 -5.37
CA GLY A 60 -24.86 26.12 -5.41
C GLY A 60 -24.38 24.77 -4.89
N THR A 61 -24.70 24.47 -3.63
CA THR A 61 -25.43 23.23 -3.30
C THR A 61 -26.15 23.47 -1.97
N GLN A 62 -27.40 23.92 -2.07
CA GLN A 62 -28.32 23.92 -0.96
C GLN A 62 -28.66 22.47 -0.58
N ASN A 63 -28.76 22.24 0.73
CA ASN A 63 -29.62 21.26 1.38
C ASN A 63 -29.41 19.78 1.07
N VAL A 64 -28.64 19.10 1.93
CA VAL A 64 -28.99 17.73 2.33
C VAL A 64 -29.17 17.72 3.84
N ILE A 65 -30.43 17.96 4.24
CA ILE A 65 -30.94 17.68 5.57
C ILE A 65 -30.97 16.15 5.71
N PHE A 66 -30.12 15.59 6.57
CA PHE A 66 -30.32 14.23 7.06
C PHE A 66 -31.33 14.27 8.21
N THR A 67 -32.55 13.85 7.93
CA THR A 67 -33.54 13.50 8.96
C THR A 67 -33.07 12.25 9.68
N HIS A 68 -32.88 12.36 11.00
CA HIS A 68 -32.59 11.23 11.89
C HIS A 68 -33.87 10.80 12.60
N ASP A 69 -34.27 9.56 12.36
CA ASP A 69 -35.36 8.81 12.99
C ASP A 69 -35.11 8.67 14.51
N PRO A 70 -36.09 8.87 15.42
CA PRO A 70 -35.86 8.91 16.85
C PRO A 70 -36.09 7.54 17.48
N TYR A 71 -35.01 6.81 17.77
CA TYR A 71 -35.05 5.79 18.80
C TYR A 71 -33.80 5.90 19.69
N SER A 72 -34.00 6.57 20.82
CA SER A 72 -33.03 6.76 21.88
C SER A 72 -32.94 5.50 22.73
N ASP A 73 -31.73 4.99 22.93
CA ASP A 73 -31.38 4.36 24.22
C ASP A 73 -30.05 4.96 24.68
N GLU A 74 -30.12 5.68 25.80
CA GLU A 74 -29.02 6.40 26.41
C GLU A 74 -28.13 5.44 27.20
N ARG A 75 -26.90 5.17 26.75
CA ARG A 75 -25.78 4.91 27.69
C ARG A 75 -24.48 5.54 27.23
N LYS A 76 -24.06 6.52 28.03
CA LYS A 76 -22.83 7.31 27.96
C LYS A 76 -21.59 6.42 28.05
N ASN A 77 -20.63 6.61 27.15
CA ASN A 77 -19.19 6.58 27.45
C ASN A 77 -18.41 7.38 26.37
N SER A 78 -18.06 8.59 26.78
CA SER A 78 -17.35 9.63 26.03
C SER A 78 -15.86 9.30 25.89
N ALA A 79 -15.43 8.95 24.68
CA ALA A 79 -14.04 8.99 24.21
C ALA A 79 -13.89 8.65 22.71
N LYS A 80 -14.92 8.13 22.04
CA LYS A 80 -14.85 7.65 20.64
C LYS A 80 -15.17 8.69 19.56
N ASP A 81 -15.76 9.83 19.89
CA ASP A 81 -16.29 10.74 18.86
C ASP A 81 -15.27 11.68 18.21
N ARG A 82 -14.05 11.82 18.78
CA ARG A 82 -13.02 12.68 18.17
C ARG A 82 -12.40 12.09 16.90
N ASN A 83 -12.51 10.78 16.67
CA ASN A 83 -11.97 10.14 15.46
C ASN A 83 -12.96 10.12 14.29
N LYS A 84 -14.24 10.49 14.49
CA LYS A 84 -15.24 10.44 13.41
C LYS A 84 -15.16 11.66 12.49
N LEU A 85 -14.75 12.82 12.99
CA LEU A 85 -14.60 14.04 12.19
C LEU A 85 -13.34 14.07 11.32
N ALA A 86 -12.28 13.33 11.69
CA ALA A 86 -11.03 13.29 10.93
C ALA A 86 -11.14 12.45 9.64
N ILE A 87 -12.18 11.63 9.51
CA ILE A 87 -12.39 10.74 8.35
C ILE A 87 -13.06 11.48 7.18
N LEU A 88 -13.63 12.68 7.42
CA LEU A 88 -14.43 13.39 6.41
C LEU A 88 -13.65 14.38 5.53
N PHE A 89 -12.32 14.48 5.69
CA PHE A 89 -11.50 15.34 4.82
C PHE A 89 -10.36 14.57 4.13
N TRP A 90 -10.69 13.41 3.56
CA TRP A 90 -9.87 12.86 2.49
C TRP A 90 -10.75 12.07 1.51
N PRO A 91 -10.95 12.55 0.26
CA PRO A 91 -11.72 11.82 -0.74
C PRO A 91 -10.82 10.74 -1.38
N LEU A 92 -10.18 9.90 -0.57
CA LEU A 92 -9.64 8.64 -1.07
C LEU A 92 -10.79 7.65 -0.97
N THR A 93 -11.35 7.30 -2.13
CA THR A 93 -12.33 6.22 -2.26
C THR A 93 -11.85 5.02 -1.44
N CYS A 94 -12.63 4.70 -0.40
CA CYS A 94 -12.34 3.63 0.55
C CYS A 94 -12.41 2.29 -0.21
N GLY A 95 -11.30 1.87 -0.79
CA GLY A 95 -11.28 0.68 -1.66
C GLY A 95 -9.90 0.26 -2.15
N TRP A 96 -8.89 1.13 -2.11
CA TRP A 96 -7.53 0.79 -2.58
C TRP A 96 -6.73 -0.09 -1.61
N ALA A 97 -7.04 -0.05 -0.32
CA ALA A 97 -6.33 -0.80 0.73
C ALA A 97 -7.09 -2.04 1.22
N LEU A 98 -8.29 -2.33 0.70
CA LEU A 98 -9.03 -3.54 1.06
C LEU A 98 -8.44 -4.73 0.29
N LYS A 99 -8.06 -5.79 1.01
CA LYS A 99 -7.53 -7.03 0.41
C LYS A 99 -8.50 -7.65 -0.61
N SER A 100 -9.81 -7.47 -0.43
CA SER A 100 -10.83 -7.92 -1.39
C SER A 100 -10.82 -7.16 -2.72
N ALA A 101 -10.37 -5.90 -2.71
CA ALA A 101 -10.24 -5.05 -3.89
C ALA A 101 -8.81 -5.08 -4.48
N GLN A 102 -7.90 -5.84 -3.87
CA GLN A 102 -6.55 -6.05 -4.37
C GLN A 102 -6.59 -6.83 -5.68
N LYS A 103 -6.39 -6.11 -6.80
CA LYS A 103 -6.11 -6.73 -8.08
C LYS A 103 -4.67 -7.23 -8.07
N TYR A 104 -4.47 -8.52 -7.81
CA TYR A 104 -3.18 -9.14 -8.09
C TYR A 104 -2.90 -8.95 -9.58
N GLY A 105 -1.85 -8.20 -9.92
CA GLY A 105 -1.35 -8.15 -11.30
C GLY A 105 -1.14 -9.57 -11.80
N LYS A 106 -1.29 -9.81 -13.12
CA LYS A 106 -1.05 -11.12 -13.73
C LYS A 106 0.34 -11.62 -13.36
N LYS A 107 0.44 -12.42 -12.29
CA LYS A 107 1.73 -12.83 -11.73
C LYS A 107 2.31 -13.90 -12.64
N GLY A 108 3.32 -13.50 -13.41
CA GLY A 108 4.20 -14.40 -14.16
C GLY A 108 3.48 -15.23 -15.23
N SER A 109 3.24 -14.63 -16.39
CA SER A 109 2.95 -15.36 -17.63
C SER A 109 4.22 -15.94 -18.28
N GLY A 110 5.21 -16.32 -17.47
CA GLY A 110 6.40 -17.03 -17.95
C GLY A 110 6.06 -18.50 -18.18
N LYS A 111 6.73 -19.13 -19.16
CA LYS A 111 6.62 -20.57 -19.40
C LYS A 111 6.94 -21.31 -18.09
N ARG A 112 5.97 -22.07 -17.59
CA ARG A 112 6.13 -22.86 -16.37
C ARG A 112 6.88 -24.15 -16.70
N ILE A 113 7.64 -24.66 -15.74
CA ILE A 113 8.24 -25.99 -15.84
C ILE A 113 7.09 -27.01 -15.98
N SER A 114 7.20 -27.94 -16.93
CA SER A 114 6.18 -28.96 -17.11
C SER A 114 6.14 -29.91 -15.91
N LYS A 115 4.99 -30.53 -15.67
CA LYS A 115 4.82 -31.51 -14.58
C LYS A 115 5.80 -32.69 -14.71
N LYS A 116 6.09 -33.10 -15.96
CA LYS A 116 7.04 -34.16 -16.27
C LYS A 116 8.45 -33.81 -15.80
N VAL A 117 8.97 -32.66 -16.24
CA VAL A 117 10.29 -32.16 -15.83
C VAL A 117 10.36 -31.95 -14.32
N TRP A 118 9.27 -31.46 -13.70
CA TRP A 118 9.19 -31.32 -12.24
C TRP A 118 9.41 -32.65 -11.52
N ASN A 119 8.73 -33.71 -11.94
CA ASN A 119 8.84 -35.03 -11.32
C ASN A 119 10.24 -35.61 -11.48
N LEU A 120 10.85 -35.47 -12.66
CA LEU A 120 12.24 -35.91 -12.91
C LEU A 120 13.24 -35.19 -12.00
N LEU A 121 13.10 -33.87 -11.85
CA LEU A 121 13.94 -33.09 -10.93
C LEU A 121 13.77 -33.55 -9.48
N GLN A 122 12.56 -33.93 -9.08
CA GLN A 122 12.28 -34.48 -7.76
C GLN A 122 12.93 -35.84 -7.55
N GLU A 123 12.84 -36.75 -8.52
CA GLU A 123 13.49 -38.07 -8.46
C GLU A 123 15.01 -37.92 -8.30
N TYR A 124 15.65 -37.08 -9.12
CA TYR A 124 17.09 -36.81 -8.99
C TYR A 124 17.44 -36.20 -7.64
N PHE A 125 16.62 -35.29 -7.12
CA PHE A 125 16.88 -34.70 -5.82
C PHE A 125 16.85 -35.75 -4.69
N LEU A 126 15.89 -36.68 -4.74
CA LEU A 126 15.73 -37.72 -3.73
C LEU A 126 16.83 -38.79 -3.80
N GLU A 127 17.28 -39.17 -4.99
CA GLU A 127 18.41 -40.09 -5.20
C GLU A 127 19.68 -39.57 -4.50
N GLY A 128 19.98 -38.28 -4.67
CA GLY A 128 21.10 -37.62 -4.00
C GLY A 128 20.93 -37.43 -2.49
N ASN A 129 19.73 -37.65 -1.94
CA ASN A 129 19.49 -37.65 -0.50
C ASN A 129 19.74 -39.02 0.14
N VAL A 130 19.61 -40.10 -0.63
CA VAL A 130 19.97 -41.47 -0.20
C VAL A 130 21.49 -41.58 -0.08
N ASN A 131 22.22 -41.11 -1.08
CA ASN A 131 23.68 -41.12 -1.12
C ASN A 131 24.24 -39.70 -1.14
N LYS A 132 24.84 -39.24 -0.04
CA LYS A 132 25.41 -37.88 0.07
C LYS A 132 26.49 -37.60 -0.98
N SER A 133 27.23 -38.62 -1.41
CA SER A 133 28.25 -38.53 -2.45
C SER A 133 27.67 -38.36 -3.86
N GLU A 134 26.40 -38.72 -4.06
CA GLU A 134 25.68 -38.65 -5.34
C GLU A 134 24.74 -37.44 -5.39
N ARG A 135 24.93 -36.46 -4.48
CA ARG A 135 24.10 -35.26 -4.45
C ARG A 135 24.17 -34.52 -5.78
N HIS A 136 23.06 -34.53 -6.50
CA HIS A 136 22.98 -33.88 -7.80
C HIS A 136 23.11 -32.36 -7.67
N THR A 137 24.15 -31.82 -8.31
CA THR A 137 24.26 -30.39 -8.59
C THR A 137 23.30 -30.00 -9.71
N ALA A 138 23.01 -28.70 -9.84
CA ALA A 138 22.13 -28.21 -10.91
C ALA A 138 22.65 -28.59 -12.31
N GLU A 139 23.97 -28.65 -12.50
CA GLU A 139 24.61 -29.05 -13.75
C GLU A 139 24.42 -30.55 -14.03
N SER A 140 24.57 -31.39 -13.01
CA SER A 140 24.29 -32.82 -13.10
C SER A 140 22.82 -33.11 -13.43
N MET A 141 21.88 -32.41 -12.79
CA MET A 141 20.45 -32.53 -13.11
C MET A 141 20.16 -32.10 -14.54
N LEU A 142 20.77 -31.01 -15.01
CA LEU A 142 20.62 -30.57 -16.39
C LEU A 142 21.15 -31.60 -17.39
N ALA A 143 22.30 -32.23 -17.11
CA ALA A 143 22.85 -33.29 -17.95
C ALA A 143 21.93 -34.51 -18.02
N ARG A 144 21.35 -34.93 -16.89
CA ARG A 144 20.36 -36.02 -16.87
C ARG A 144 19.09 -35.66 -17.63
N LEU A 145 18.61 -34.42 -17.53
CA LEU A 145 17.47 -33.96 -18.33
C LEU A 145 17.79 -34.00 -19.83
N LYS A 146 18.98 -33.59 -20.26
CA LYS A 146 19.39 -33.71 -21.67
C LYS A 146 19.42 -35.15 -22.15
N LYS A 147 19.90 -36.08 -21.32
CA LYS A 147 19.84 -37.52 -21.63
C LYS A 147 18.39 -38.00 -21.84
N ASN A 148 17.45 -37.54 -21.01
CA ASN A 148 16.03 -37.85 -21.21
C ASN A 148 15.43 -37.25 -22.49
N VAL A 149 16.01 -36.18 -23.04
CA VAL A 149 15.62 -35.66 -24.37
C VAL A 149 16.10 -36.64 -25.45
N GLU A 150 17.35 -37.12 -25.34
CA GLU A 150 17.90 -38.14 -26.26
C GLU A 150 17.08 -39.44 -26.21
N ASP A 151 16.66 -39.85 -25.01
CA ASP A 151 15.81 -41.02 -24.77
C ASP A 151 14.33 -40.79 -25.19
N GLY A 152 13.96 -39.60 -25.65
CA GLY A 152 12.60 -39.25 -26.10
C GLY A 152 11.55 -39.16 -24.98
N VAL A 153 11.98 -39.07 -23.72
CA VAL A 153 11.10 -38.99 -22.54
C VAL A 153 10.52 -37.57 -22.37
N ILE A 154 11.30 -36.55 -22.74
CA ILE A 154 10.92 -35.13 -22.68
C ILE A 154 11.29 -34.40 -23.97
N GLU A 155 10.51 -33.38 -24.31
CA GLU A 155 10.80 -32.49 -25.45
C GLU A 155 11.91 -31.49 -25.10
N GLU A 156 12.70 -31.09 -26.09
CA GLU A 156 13.81 -30.14 -25.89
C GLU A 156 13.31 -28.77 -25.37
N GLU A 157 12.14 -28.32 -25.82
CA GLU A 157 11.56 -27.05 -25.40
C GLU A 157 11.06 -27.05 -23.95
N GLU A 158 10.92 -28.23 -23.33
CA GLU A 158 10.56 -28.36 -21.92
C GLU A 158 11.79 -28.27 -21.00
N VAL A 159 13.01 -28.39 -21.54
CA VAL A 159 14.23 -28.35 -20.74
C VAL A 159 14.41 -26.96 -20.13
N PRO A 160 14.40 -26.84 -18.79
CA PRO A 160 14.55 -25.57 -18.11
C PRO A 160 16.01 -25.10 -18.15
N LYS A 161 16.20 -23.79 -18.04
CA LYS A 161 17.53 -23.19 -17.93
C LYS A 161 18.21 -23.63 -16.64
N LEU A 162 19.54 -23.68 -16.64
CA LEU A 162 20.34 -24.03 -15.46
C LEU A 162 19.98 -23.17 -14.23
N GLU A 163 19.78 -21.86 -14.43
CA GLU A 163 19.39 -20.93 -13.37
C GLU A 163 18.00 -21.25 -12.79
N THR A 164 17.08 -21.72 -13.62
CA THR A 164 15.77 -22.17 -13.18
C THR A 164 15.89 -23.42 -12.30
N ILE A 165 16.77 -24.36 -12.66
CA ILE A 165 17.05 -25.55 -11.85
C ILE A 165 17.69 -25.16 -10.51
N ARG A 166 18.68 -24.26 -10.49
CA ARG A 166 19.29 -23.75 -9.24
C ARG A 166 18.25 -23.15 -8.30
N ASN A 167 17.39 -22.27 -8.84
CA ASN A 167 16.31 -21.66 -8.07
C ASN A 167 15.27 -22.68 -7.59
N TRP A 168 14.97 -23.68 -8.41
CA TRP A 168 14.10 -24.80 -8.04
C TRP A 168 14.67 -25.60 -6.87
N ILE A 169 15.94 -25.99 -6.91
CA ILE A 169 16.63 -26.71 -5.82
C ILE A 169 16.56 -25.90 -4.52
N SER A 170 16.87 -24.61 -4.57
CA SER A 170 16.83 -23.73 -3.39
C SER A 170 15.44 -23.68 -2.75
N ARG A 171 14.38 -23.58 -3.56
CA ARG A 171 12.99 -23.59 -3.07
C ARG A 171 12.58 -24.94 -2.54
N TYR A 172 12.83 -26.00 -3.31
CA TYR A 172 12.45 -27.36 -2.97
C TYR A 172 13.13 -27.82 -1.67
N THR A 173 14.43 -27.56 -1.52
CA THR A 173 15.17 -27.86 -0.28
C THR A 173 14.60 -27.14 0.94
N SER A 174 14.23 -25.86 0.80
CA SER A 174 13.65 -25.09 1.90
C SER A 174 12.28 -25.63 2.30
N GLN A 175 11.42 -25.92 1.33
CA GLN A 175 10.10 -26.48 1.57
C GLN A 175 10.21 -27.87 2.22
N HIS A 176 11.07 -28.73 1.69
CA HIS A 176 11.29 -30.07 2.22
C HIS A 176 11.80 -30.03 3.68
N ARG A 177 12.73 -29.12 4.03
CA ARG A 177 13.15 -28.92 5.42
C ARG A 177 12.01 -28.48 6.33
N GLN A 178 11.13 -27.61 5.84
CA GLN A 178 9.98 -27.13 6.60
C GLN A 178 8.96 -28.26 6.83
N GLU A 179 8.66 -29.05 5.80
CA GLU A 179 7.77 -30.21 5.88
C GLU A 179 8.29 -31.23 6.90
N LEU A 180 9.59 -31.58 6.82
CA LEU A 180 10.22 -32.47 7.81
C LEU A 180 10.13 -31.92 9.24
N ALA A 181 10.32 -30.61 9.43
CA ALA A 181 10.21 -29.99 10.74
C ALA A 181 8.78 -30.03 11.29
N ILE A 182 7.77 -29.87 10.43
CA ILE A 182 6.35 -29.98 10.80
C ILE A 182 6.01 -31.41 11.19
N VAL A 183 6.43 -32.40 10.38
CA VAL A 183 6.21 -33.83 10.67
C VAL A 183 6.88 -34.23 11.98
N ALA A 184 8.12 -33.79 12.22
CA ALA A 184 8.84 -34.07 13.45
C ALA A 184 8.19 -33.43 14.70
N GLN A 185 7.47 -32.30 14.55
CA GLN A 185 6.69 -31.70 15.64
C GLN A 185 5.38 -32.46 15.87
N ALA A 186 4.71 -32.88 14.81
CA ALA A 186 3.46 -33.64 14.89
C ALA A 186 3.66 -35.04 15.52
N SER A 187 4.81 -35.67 15.27
CA SER A 187 5.16 -36.99 15.84
C SER A 187 5.55 -36.95 17.33
N LYS A 188 5.67 -35.77 17.95
CA LYS A 188 6.02 -35.60 19.38
C LYS A 188 4.80 -35.47 20.29
N ILE A 189 3.60 -35.57 19.72
CA ILE A 189 2.30 -35.57 20.42
C ILE A 189 1.83 -37.01 20.51
#